data_AF-A0A4P9WJN6-F1
#
_entry.id   AF-A0A4P9WJN6-F1
#
_cell.length_a   1.000
_cell.length_b   1.000
_cell.length_c   1.000
_cell.angle_alpha   90.00
_cell.angle_beta   90.00
_cell.angle_gamma   90.00
#
_symmetry.space_group_name_H-M   'P 1'
#
loop_
_entity.id
_entity.type
_entity.pdbx_description
1 polymer ?
#
loop_
_entity_poly.entity_id
_entity_poly.type
_entity_poly.pdbx_seq_one_letter_code
_entity_poly.pdbx_strand_id
1 'polypeptide(L)'
;MESPVIKVPKHLLARLLYANPVCLLTTVARADDSSYRRNVMTISWLTPIDNDVRILFPWFGGPPSSNDCGFESMFVLNVPVQGMEDLIVSIGGCTGREVGDKFDHLQIPSCSPGWADQAWPPSDPTPIPPQAPSSPRSRRPRPPTAPPRPATIAIGTGCVAHLVCRIEERQQRRGHSVFFSKIEEGFVRASYWDGRNFAGRGEADAPYLSFLGTKRFASVNPLPAADLHLQPLRIMLVQLPDGFKRGVVHELPLGCSVAQLRFALPSDSRPHPRVEPSAAHRGRWRENHTSLDRTNVLAVVLDFDASLMSRSAHSLTAVVALIPLASPSTSPPSARRKSCTPPSQRTTTA
;
A
#
# COMPACT_ATOMS: atom_id res chain seq x y z
N MET A 1 6.96 -10.04 -25.10
CA MET A 1 5.58 -9.67 -25.45
C MET A 1 5.03 -8.86 -24.30
N GLU A 2 4.43 -7.71 -24.57
CA GLU A 2 3.80 -6.92 -23.52
C GLU A 2 2.55 -7.63 -22.99
N SER A 3 2.36 -7.63 -21.67
CA SER A 3 1.15 -8.16 -21.05
C SER A 3 -0.08 -7.35 -21.51
N PRO A 4 -1.24 -8.00 -21.74
CA PRO A 4 -2.48 -7.29 -22.04
C PRO A 4 -2.84 -6.33 -20.91
N VAL A 5 -3.67 -5.32 -21.21
CA VAL A 5 -4.10 -4.30 -20.26
C VAL A 5 -5.51 -4.60 -19.77
N ILE A 6 -5.73 -4.47 -18.46
CA ILE A 6 -7.03 -4.63 -17.81
C ILE A 6 -7.50 -3.28 -17.29
N LYS A 7 -8.74 -2.92 -17.62
CA LYS A 7 -9.45 -1.83 -16.94
C LYS A 7 -10.02 -2.34 -15.63
N VAL A 8 -9.60 -1.76 -14.52
CA VAL A 8 -9.99 -2.22 -13.18
C VAL A 8 -11.42 -1.77 -12.86
N PRO A 9 -12.28 -2.65 -12.31
CA PRO A 9 -13.63 -2.27 -11.89
C PRO A 9 -13.62 -1.11 -10.89
N LYS A 10 -14.56 -0.17 -11.02
CA LYS A 10 -14.58 1.07 -10.23
C LYS A 10 -14.47 0.85 -8.73
N HIS A 11 -15.23 -0.11 -8.18
CA HIS A 11 -15.24 -0.43 -6.75
C HIS A 11 -13.93 -1.08 -6.23
N LEU A 12 -12.97 -1.38 -7.11
CA LEU A 12 -11.69 -1.99 -6.78
C LEU A 12 -10.50 -1.06 -7.03
N LEU A 13 -10.71 0.17 -7.52
CA LEU A 13 -9.61 1.07 -7.93
C LEU A 13 -8.66 1.42 -6.78
N ALA A 14 -9.17 1.58 -5.56
CA ALA A 14 -8.35 1.90 -4.39
C ALA A 14 -7.28 0.82 -4.10
N ARG A 15 -7.51 -0.43 -4.53
CA ARG A 15 -6.58 -1.55 -4.30
C ARG A 15 -5.25 -1.39 -5.02
N LEU A 16 -5.22 -0.60 -6.09
CA LEU A 16 -3.99 -0.27 -6.79
C LEU A 16 -3.01 0.53 -5.92
N LEU A 17 -3.47 1.08 -4.78
CA LEU A 17 -2.67 1.90 -3.87
C LEU A 17 -2.49 1.28 -2.48
N TYR A 18 -3.02 0.08 -2.21
CA TYR A 18 -3.03 -0.50 -0.86
C TYR A 18 -1.63 -0.78 -0.30
N ALA A 19 -0.71 -1.23 -1.16
CA ALA A 19 0.68 -1.44 -0.78
C ALA A 19 1.51 -0.14 -0.75
N ASN A 20 0.85 1.02 -0.87
CA ASN A 20 1.46 2.34 -0.92
C ASN A 20 2.66 2.41 -1.88
N PRO A 21 2.43 2.17 -3.20
CA PRO A 21 3.48 2.28 -4.18
C PRO A 21 3.96 3.73 -4.30
N VAL A 22 5.25 3.93 -4.55
CA VAL A 22 5.71 5.19 -5.12
C VAL A 22 5.02 5.38 -6.46
N CYS A 23 4.55 6.59 -6.75
CA CYS A 23 3.90 6.92 -8.01
C CYS A 23 4.65 8.04 -8.72
N LEU A 24 4.54 8.05 -10.04
CA LEU A 24 4.93 9.18 -10.88
C LEU A 24 3.64 9.90 -11.27
N LEU A 25 3.45 11.11 -10.76
CA LEU A 25 2.29 11.94 -11.03
C LEU A 25 2.56 12.77 -12.28
N THR A 26 1.76 12.58 -13.32
CA THR A 26 1.84 13.30 -14.59
C THR A 26 0.67 14.26 -14.74
N THR A 27 0.94 15.47 -15.23
CA THR A 27 -0.06 16.52 -15.46
C THR A 27 0.07 17.10 -16.86
N VAL A 28 -1.04 17.66 -17.35
CA VAL A 28 -1.07 18.51 -18.55
C VAL A 28 -1.78 19.80 -18.18
N ALA A 29 -1.08 20.92 -18.29
CA ALA A 29 -1.65 22.25 -18.15
C ALA A 29 -1.91 22.83 -19.54
N ARG A 30 -3.12 23.37 -19.76
CA ARG A 30 -3.42 24.18 -20.96
C ARG A 30 -2.99 25.62 -20.68
N ALA A 31 -2.23 26.19 -21.60
CA ALA A 31 -1.97 27.62 -21.65
C ALA A 31 -3.06 28.33 -22.48
N ASP A 32 -3.16 29.64 -22.31
CA ASP A 32 -4.22 30.47 -22.90
C ASP A 32 -4.23 30.43 -24.44
N ASP A 33 -3.07 30.22 -25.06
CA ASP A 33 -2.87 30.25 -26.53
C ASP A 33 -3.02 28.88 -27.22
N SER A 34 -3.90 28.02 -26.71
CA SER A 34 -4.04 26.61 -27.16
C SER A 34 -2.80 25.74 -26.94
N SER A 35 -1.74 26.29 -26.36
CA SER A 35 -0.54 25.55 -26.03
C SER A 35 -0.76 24.64 -24.81
N TYR A 36 0.05 23.60 -24.70
CA TYR A 36 0.01 22.69 -23.56
C TYR A 36 1.41 22.46 -22.98
N ARG A 37 1.44 22.16 -21.69
CA ARG A 37 2.64 21.82 -20.96
C ARG A 37 2.41 20.54 -20.18
N ARG A 38 3.28 19.57 -20.39
CA ARG A 38 3.31 18.34 -19.62
C ARG A 38 4.37 18.41 -18.54
N ASN A 39 4.11 17.75 -17.42
CA ASN A 39 5.08 17.63 -16.33
C ASN A 39 4.92 16.27 -15.65
N VAL A 40 5.98 15.86 -14.94
CA VAL A 40 6.00 14.65 -14.14
C VAL A 40 6.72 14.90 -12.81
N MET A 41 6.22 14.31 -11.74
CA MET A 41 6.88 14.34 -10.43
C MET A 41 6.77 13.00 -9.72
N THR A 42 7.73 12.71 -8.84
CA THR A 42 7.66 11.56 -7.95
C THR A 42 6.81 11.91 -6.74
N ILE A 43 5.87 11.04 -6.37
CA ILE A 43 5.04 11.17 -5.18
C ILE A 43 4.95 9.84 -4.43
N SER A 44 5.16 9.89 -3.12
CA SER A 44 5.11 8.71 -2.23
C SER A 44 4.23 8.91 -1.01
N TRP A 45 3.78 10.14 -0.76
CA TRP A 45 2.89 10.45 0.36
C TRP A 45 1.47 10.50 -0.17
N LEU A 46 0.92 9.34 -0.51
CA LEU A 46 -0.45 9.23 -0.96
C LEU A 46 -1.13 8.06 -0.24
N THR A 47 -2.39 8.22 0.11
CA THR A 47 -3.16 7.12 0.71
C THR A 47 -4.59 7.14 0.19
N PRO A 48 -5.18 5.97 -0.12
CA PRO A 48 -6.63 5.88 -0.23
C PRO A 48 -7.27 6.21 1.13
N ILE A 49 -8.36 6.97 1.11
CA ILE A 49 -9.07 7.45 2.31
C ILE A 49 -10.34 6.62 2.55
N ASP A 50 -11.03 6.24 1.49
CA ASP A 50 -12.32 5.56 1.55
C ASP A 50 -12.48 4.52 0.41
N ASN A 51 -13.56 3.75 0.49
CA ASN A 51 -13.95 2.79 -0.55
C ASN A 51 -14.57 3.49 -1.77
N ASP A 52 -14.84 4.79 -1.69
CA ASP A 52 -15.30 5.64 -2.81
C ASP A 52 -14.13 6.15 -3.66
N VAL A 53 -12.97 5.47 -3.53
CA VAL A 53 -11.76 5.65 -4.33
C VAL A 53 -11.17 7.05 -4.25
N ARG A 54 -11.39 7.73 -3.10
CA ARG A 54 -10.71 8.98 -2.78
C ARG A 54 -9.31 8.72 -2.26
N ILE A 55 -8.41 9.61 -2.64
CA ILE A 55 -7.01 9.62 -2.23
C ILE A 55 -6.64 10.97 -1.64
N LEU A 56 -5.77 10.95 -0.65
CA LEU A 56 -5.16 12.13 -0.04
C LEU A 56 -3.67 12.13 -0.37
N PHE A 57 -3.14 13.29 -0.77
CA PHE A 57 -1.71 13.50 -0.85
C PHE A 57 -1.31 14.96 -0.61
N PRO A 58 -0.21 15.24 0.09
CA PRO A 58 0.36 16.57 0.19
C PRO A 58 1.19 16.90 -1.07
N TRP A 59 1.25 18.18 -1.38
CA TRP A 59 2.01 18.75 -2.48
C TRP A 59 2.91 19.86 -1.95
N PHE A 60 4.20 19.74 -2.27
CA PHE A 60 5.27 20.62 -1.77
C PHE A 60 5.71 21.70 -2.76
N GLY A 61 4.86 22.05 -3.73
CA GLY A 61 5.03 23.29 -4.48
C GLY A 61 4.67 24.49 -3.61
N GLY A 62 5.40 25.61 -3.78
CA GLY A 62 4.97 26.91 -3.27
C GLY A 62 3.52 27.22 -3.71
N PRO A 63 2.87 28.22 -3.10
CA PRO A 63 1.49 28.55 -3.43
C PRO A 63 1.38 28.62 -4.96
N PRO A 64 0.56 27.76 -5.60
CA PRO A 64 0.46 27.79 -7.03
C PRO A 64 0.10 29.22 -7.41
N SER A 65 0.89 29.84 -8.30
CA SER A 65 0.39 30.98 -9.05
C SER A 65 -0.97 30.54 -9.56
N SER A 66 -2.00 31.31 -9.23
CA SER A 66 -3.42 30.93 -9.06
C SER A 66 -4.11 30.09 -10.14
N ASN A 67 -3.41 29.68 -11.20
CA ASN A 67 -3.92 29.03 -12.40
C ASN A 67 -3.39 27.61 -12.68
N ASP A 68 -2.29 27.14 -12.06
CA ASP A 68 -1.65 25.88 -12.54
C ASP A 68 -2.36 24.58 -12.14
N CYS A 69 -3.17 24.60 -11.08
CA CYS A 69 -4.05 23.48 -10.71
C CYS A 69 -5.41 24.03 -10.29
N GLY A 70 -6.26 24.36 -11.27
CA GLY A 70 -7.67 24.66 -11.00
C GLY A 70 -8.36 23.47 -10.32
N PHE A 71 -9.39 23.74 -9.51
CA PHE A 71 -10.39 22.71 -9.18
C PHE A 71 -10.89 22.12 -10.51
N GLU A 72 -11.04 20.79 -10.60
CA GLU A 72 -11.26 20.00 -11.84
C GLU A 72 -10.02 19.62 -12.66
N SER A 73 -8.80 19.94 -12.20
CA SER A 73 -7.60 19.44 -12.88
C SER A 73 -7.52 17.91 -12.80
N MET A 74 -7.24 17.29 -13.94
CA MET A 74 -6.98 15.87 -14.05
C MET A 74 -5.48 15.60 -14.02
N PHE A 75 -5.09 14.47 -13.45
CA PHE A 75 -3.71 13.97 -13.47
C PHE A 75 -3.71 12.45 -13.56
N VAL A 76 -2.54 11.86 -13.82
CA VAL A 76 -2.38 10.40 -13.84
C VAL A 76 -1.30 10.00 -12.85
N LEU A 77 -1.60 9.00 -12.02
CA LEU A 77 -0.58 8.31 -11.22
C LEU A 77 -0.09 7.11 -12.01
N ASN A 78 1.22 7.01 -12.20
CA ASN A 78 1.86 5.88 -12.87
C ASN A 78 2.64 5.09 -11.82
N VAL A 79 2.45 3.78 -11.76
CA VAL A 79 3.13 2.90 -10.79
C VAL A 79 4.37 2.29 -11.45
N PRO A 80 5.60 2.75 -11.12
CA PRO A 80 6.84 2.21 -11.65
C PRO A 80 7.24 0.90 -10.96
N VAL A 81 8.13 0.15 -11.60
CA VAL A 81 8.68 -1.12 -11.10
C VAL A 81 10.18 -1.03 -10.81
N GLN A 82 10.70 -2.09 -10.18
CA GLN A 82 12.12 -2.31 -10.02
C GLN A 82 12.86 -2.18 -11.36
N GLY A 83 14.00 -1.49 -11.34
CA GLY A 83 14.75 -1.08 -12.52
C GLY A 83 14.45 0.35 -12.97
N MET A 84 13.41 1.01 -12.43
CA MET A 84 13.09 2.41 -12.71
C MET A 84 13.59 3.39 -11.63
N GLU A 85 14.38 2.95 -10.65
CA GLU A 85 14.85 3.76 -9.52
C GLU A 85 15.58 5.02 -9.99
N ASP A 86 16.47 4.89 -10.96
CA ASP A 86 17.24 6.01 -11.51
C ASP A 86 16.34 7.05 -12.17
N LEU A 87 15.30 6.61 -12.89
CA LEU A 87 14.31 7.51 -13.48
C LEU A 87 13.50 8.22 -12.39
N ILE A 88 13.05 7.50 -11.36
CA ILE A 88 12.30 8.07 -10.23
C ILE A 88 13.13 9.14 -9.51
N VAL A 89 14.43 8.87 -9.28
CA VAL A 89 15.37 9.80 -8.67
C VAL A 89 15.63 11.00 -9.58
N SER A 90 15.77 10.79 -10.88
CA SER A 90 16.00 11.87 -11.86
C SER A 90 14.78 12.80 -11.96
N ILE A 91 13.57 12.25 -12.01
CA ILE A 91 12.32 13.00 -11.99
C ILE A 91 12.19 13.84 -10.70
N GLY A 92 12.51 13.24 -9.55
CA GLY A 92 12.47 13.91 -8.25
C GLY A 92 13.63 14.90 -8.00
N GLY A 93 14.71 14.79 -8.77
CA GLY A 93 15.92 15.60 -8.63
C GLY A 93 15.94 16.89 -9.44
N CYS A 94 14.95 17.11 -10.31
CA CYS A 94 14.81 18.33 -11.11
C CYS A 94 13.41 18.93 -10.97
N THR A 95 13.25 20.20 -11.33
CA THR A 95 11.93 20.85 -11.43
C THR A 95 11.60 21.21 -12.87
N GLY A 96 10.32 21.16 -13.26
CA GLY A 96 9.89 21.59 -14.60
C GLY A 96 10.13 23.08 -14.86
N ARG A 97 10.37 23.87 -13.79
CA ARG A 97 10.81 25.27 -13.91
C ARG A 97 12.25 25.39 -14.42
N GLU A 98 13.13 24.48 -13.99
CA GLU A 98 14.55 24.50 -14.37
C GLU A 98 14.79 23.89 -15.75
N VAL A 99 14.15 22.75 -16.03
CA VAL A 99 14.43 21.96 -17.25
C VAL A 99 13.35 22.11 -18.34
N GLY A 100 12.25 22.80 -18.05
CA GLY A 100 11.11 22.88 -18.96
C GLY A 100 10.31 21.57 -19.01
N ASP A 101 10.17 20.99 -20.20
CA ASP A 101 9.49 19.71 -20.38
C ASP A 101 10.35 18.55 -19.88
N LYS A 102 9.98 18.02 -18.71
CA LYS A 102 10.68 16.87 -18.12
C LYS A 102 10.60 15.60 -18.97
N PHE A 103 9.56 15.41 -19.78
CA PHE A 103 9.48 14.24 -20.66
C PHE A 103 10.57 14.29 -21.73
N ASP A 104 10.78 15.45 -22.35
CA ASP A 104 11.82 15.62 -23.36
C ASP A 104 13.21 15.59 -22.70
N HIS A 105 13.38 16.31 -21.58
CA HIS A 105 14.66 16.39 -20.87
C HIS A 105 15.16 15.02 -20.39
N LEU A 106 14.27 14.19 -19.85
CA LEU A 106 14.60 12.86 -19.32
C LEU A 106 14.30 11.73 -20.32
N GLN A 107 13.93 12.06 -21.56
CA GLN A 107 13.59 11.11 -22.63
C GLN A 107 12.53 10.08 -22.20
N ILE A 108 11.50 10.52 -21.48
CA ILE A 108 10.44 9.66 -20.95
C ILE A 108 9.41 9.39 -22.06
N PRO A 109 9.21 8.13 -22.47
CA PRO A 109 8.14 7.80 -23.39
C PRO A 109 6.78 8.12 -22.77
N SER A 110 5.91 8.75 -23.54
CA SER A 110 4.58 9.15 -23.09
C SER A 110 3.48 8.46 -23.88
N CYS A 111 2.40 8.09 -23.22
CA CYS A 111 1.22 7.47 -23.83
C CYS A 111 -0.07 8.02 -23.23
N SER A 112 -1.21 7.65 -23.81
CA SER A 112 -2.50 7.81 -23.15
C SER A 112 -2.68 6.74 -22.05
N PRO A 113 -3.39 7.04 -20.94
CA PRO A 113 -3.68 6.06 -19.89
C PRO A 113 -4.19 4.73 -20.44
N GLY A 114 -3.76 3.63 -19.83
CA GLY A 114 -3.99 2.29 -20.38
C GLY A 114 -3.10 1.88 -21.56
N TRP A 115 -1.99 2.58 -21.81
CA TRP A 115 -1.03 2.26 -22.89
C TRP A 115 -1.69 2.23 -24.28
N ALA A 116 -2.67 3.10 -24.51
CA ALA A 116 -3.20 3.26 -25.87
C ALA A 116 -2.12 3.87 -26.78
N ASP A 117 -2.06 3.41 -28.03
CA ASP A 117 -1.01 3.73 -29.04
C ASP A 117 -0.90 5.22 -29.43
N GLN A 118 -1.57 6.11 -28.72
CA GLN A 118 -1.46 7.53 -28.93
C GLN A 118 -0.26 8.08 -28.16
N ALA A 119 0.85 8.25 -28.89
CA ALA A 119 1.96 9.06 -28.42
C ALA A 119 1.47 10.47 -28.12
N TRP A 120 1.86 10.97 -26.97
CA TRP A 120 1.55 12.33 -26.55
C TRP A 120 2.53 13.32 -27.17
N PRO A 121 2.03 14.40 -27.78
CA PRO A 121 2.91 15.34 -28.46
C PRO A 121 3.79 16.11 -27.43
N PRO A 122 5.01 16.56 -27.82
CA PRO A 122 5.91 17.34 -26.96
C PRO A 122 5.31 18.67 -26.51
N SER A 123 5.71 19.23 -25.35
CA SER A 123 5.23 20.56 -24.96
C SER A 123 5.59 21.61 -26.01
N ASP A 124 4.76 22.65 -26.11
CA ASP A 124 5.12 23.79 -26.97
C ASP A 124 6.38 24.49 -26.43
N PRO A 125 7.33 24.88 -27.30
CA PRO A 125 8.61 25.47 -26.91
C PRO A 125 8.47 26.89 -26.33
N THR A 126 7.24 27.40 -26.18
CA THR A 126 6.97 28.75 -25.72
C THR A 126 7.60 28.97 -24.34
N PRO A 127 8.52 29.95 -24.19
CA PRO A 127 9.18 30.24 -22.93
C PRO A 127 8.16 30.43 -21.81
N ILE A 128 8.48 29.95 -20.60
CA ILE A 128 7.68 30.23 -19.42
C ILE A 128 7.74 31.74 -19.20
N PRO A 129 6.64 32.49 -19.37
CA PRO A 129 6.68 33.90 -19.05
C PRO A 129 7.04 34.01 -17.57
N PRO A 130 7.97 34.90 -17.17
CA PRO A 130 8.24 35.13 -15.76
C PRO A 130 6.91 35.45 -15.08
N GLN A 131 6.63 34.75 -13.96
CA GLN A 131 5.39 34.90 -13.22
C GLN A 131 5.21 36.38 -12.84
N ALA A 132 4.36 37.10 -13.58
CA ALA A 132 4.01 38.46 -13.22
C ALA A 132 3.32 38.42 -11.85
N PRO A 133 3.59 39.38 -10.95
CA PRO A 133 2.89 39.47 -9.68
C PRO A 133 1.38 39.47 -9.95
N SER A 134 0.68 38.51 -9.36
CA SER A 134 -0.74 38.29 -9.62
C SER A 134 -1.54 39.52 -9.21
N SER A 135 -1.87 40.37 -10.18
CA SER A 135 -2.88 41.40 -9.95
C SER A 135 -4.22 40.71 -9.69
N PRO A 136 -5.07 41.26 -8.79
CA PRO A 136 -6.37 40.69 -8.48
C PRO A 136 -7.26 40.73 -9.73
N ARG A 137 -7.23 39.65 -10.52
CA ARG A 137 -8.00 39.53 -11.77
C ARG A 137 -9.48 39.36 -11.42
N SER A 138 -10.28 40.34 -11.83
CA SER A 138 -11.74 40.23 -11.91
C SER A 138 -12.13 38.99 -12.72
N ARG A 139 -12.80 38.03 -12.06
CA ARG A 139 -13.30 36.79 -12.67
C ARG A 139 -14.40 37.12 -13.69
N ARG A 140 -14.04 37.33 -14.96
CA ARG A 140 -15.02 37.29 -16.06
C ARG A 140 -15.49 35.84 -16.25
N PRO A 141 -16.81 35.54 -16.23
CA PRO A 141 -17.32 34.20 -16.49
C PRO A 141 -16.97 33.78 -17.92
N ARG A 142 -16.22 32.68 -18.06
CA ARG A 142 -15.87 32.08 -19.34
C ARG A 142 -17.09 31.33 -19.88
N PRO A 143 -17.51 31.54 -21.14
CA PRO A 143 -18.67 30.85 -21.70
C PRO A 143 -18.44 29.33 -21.74
N PRO A 144 -19.51 28.52 -21.57
CA PRO A 144 -19.42 27.06 -21.52
C PRO A 144 -19.28 26.49 -22.94
N THR A 145 -18.08 26.55 -23.52
CA THR A 145 -17.72 25.66 -24.63
C THR A 145 -17.54 24.25 -24.07
N ALA A 146 -18.29 23.28 -24.62
CA ALA A 146 -18.16 21.86 -24.27
C ALA A 146 -16.67 21.45 -24.30
N PRO A 147 -16.13 20.90 -23.20
CA PRO A 147 -14.69 20.77 -23.06
C PRO A 147 -14.16 19.70 -24.03
N PRO A 148 -13.12 20.00 -24.84
CA PRO A 148 -12.27 18.95 -25.39
C PRO A 148 -11.79 18.13 -24.20
N ARG A 149 -11.97 16.80 -24.25
CA ARG A 149 -11.64 15.87 -23.16
C ARG A 149 -10.34 16.28 -22.47
N PRO A 150 -10.24 16.20 -21.13
CA PRO A 150 -8.99 16.49 -20.45
C PRO A 150 -7.96 15.50 -20.97
N ALA A 151 -7.02 16.04 -21.71
CA ALA A 151 -5.99 15.27 -22.35
C ALA A 151 -5.03 14.86 -21.21
N THR A 152 -5.19 13.64 -20.72
CA THR A 152 -4.38 13.04 -19.65
C THR A 152 -3.20 12.31 -20.28
N ILE A 153 -2.01 12.51 -19.71
CA ILE A 153 -0.77 11.90 -20.17
C ILE A 153 -0.27 10.88 -19.15
N ALA A 154 0.25 9.75 -19.61
CA ALA A 154 0.84 8.69 -18.81
C ALA A 154 2.24 8.32 -19.32
N ILE A 155 2.98 7.53 -18.55
CA ILE A 155 4.32 7.04 -18.93
C ILE A 155 4.16 5.76 -19.75
N GLY A 156 4.72 5.75 -20.96
CA GLY A 156 4.54 4.67 -21.94
C GLY A 156 5.22 3.36 -21.56
N THR A 157 6.32 3.39 -20.80
CA THR A 157 7.18 2.23 -20.60
C THR A 157 7.54 2.03 -19.13
N GLY A 158 7.67 0.76 -18.73
CA GLY A 158 8.11 0.37 -17.38
C GLY A 158 7.06 0.45 -16.28
N CYS A 159 6.04 1.30 -16.41
CA CYS A 159 4.95 1.33 -15.44
C CYS A 159 4.00 0.13 -15.60
N VAL A 160 3.38 -0.27 -14.48
CA VAL A 160 2.45 -1.43 -14.42
C VAL A 160 1.01 -1.05 -14.15
N ALA A 161 0.76 0.18 -13.70
CA ALA A 161 -0.59 0.73 -13.55
C ALA A 161 -0.64 2.23 -13.89
N HIS A 162 -1.77 2.67 -14.46
CA HIS A 162 -2.14 4.06 -14.67
C HIS A 162 -3.46 4.34 -13.95
N LEU A 163 -3.49 5.33 -13.05
CA LEU A 163 -4.70 5.77 -12.35
C LEU A 163 -5.03 7.20 -12.77
N VAL A 164 -6.17 7.38 -13.43
CA VAL A 164 -6.67 8.69 -13.84
C VAL A 164 -7.40 9.31 -12.67
N CYS A 165 -6.95 10.48 -12.21
CA CYS A 165 -7.44 11.12 -11.01
C CYS A 165 -7.95 12.53 -11.29
N ARG A 166 -8.97 12.94 -10.53
CA ARG A 166 -9.54 14.30 -10.53
C ARG A 166 -9.38 14.94 -9.18
N ILE A 167 -8.90 16.18 -9.12
CA ILE A 167 -8.83 16.95 -7.87
C ILE A 167 -10.26 17.39 -7.48
N GLU A 168 -10.71 16.97 -6.30
CA GLU A 168 -12.01 17.38 -5.72
C GLU A 168 -11.84 18.56 -4.76
N GLU A 169 -10.85 18.51 -3.88
CA GLU A 169 -10.64 19.51 -2.84
C GLU A 169 -9.15 19.83 -2.66
N ARG A 170 -8.87 21.08 -2.29
CA ARG A 170 -7.54 21.54 -1.89
C ARG A 170 -7.64 22.25 -0.56
N GLN A 171 -6.87 21.77 0.42
CA GLN A 171 -6.72 22.41 1.73
C GLN A 171 -5.31 22.97 1.89
N GLN A 172 -5.16 24.13 2.53
CA GLN A 172 -3.85 24.66 2.91
C GLN A 172 -3.57 24.35 4.38
N ARG A 173 -2.44 23.70 4.66
CA ARG A 173 -2.01 23.31 6.01
C ARG A 173 -0.53 23.64 6.20
N ARG A 174 -0.24 24.60 7.09
CA ARG A 174 1.14 24.96 7.48
C ARG A 174 2.07 25.26 6.28
N GLY A 175 1.56 25.97 5.27
CA GLY A 175 2.33 26.31 4.07
C GLY A 175 2.35 25.22 2.98
N HIS A 176 1.74 24.05 3.23
CA HIS A 176 1.61 22.98 2.24
C HIS A 176 0.17 22.88 1.72
N SER A 177 0.01 22.50 0.45
CA SER A 177 -1.30 22.15 -0.10
C SER A 177 -1.53 20.64 0.09
N VAL A 178 -2.70 20.28 0.62
CA VAL A 178 -3.17 18.91 0.73
C VAL A 178 -4.32 18.75 -0.26
N PHE A 179 -4.19 17.80 -1.17
CA PHE A 179 -5.18 17.52 -2.20
C PHE A 179 -5.99 16.29 -1.83
N PHE A 180 -7.30 16.40 -1.98
CA PHE A 180 -8.24 15.29 -2.00
C PHE A 180 -8.65 15.08 -3.44
N SER A 181 -8.40 13.89 -3.96
CA SER A 181 -8.68 13.54 -5.34
C SER A 181 -9.47 12.25 -5.42
N LYS A 182 -10.18 12.05 -6.51
CA LYS A 182 -10.92 10.82 -6.79
C LYS A 182 -10.29 10.09 -7.96
N ILE A 183 -10.13 8.77 -7.85
CA ILE A 183 -9.71 7.94 -8.97
C ILE A 183 -10.94 7.70 -9.87
N GLU A 184 -10.90 8.24 -11.08
CA GLU A 184 -11.98 8.09 -12.06
C GLU A 184 -11.83 6.78 -12.85
N GLU A 185 -10.59 6.44 -13.24
CA GLU A 185 -10.28 5.22 -14.00
C GLU A 185 -8.94 4.61 -13.56
N GLY A 186 -8.78 3.30 -13.76
CA GLY A 186 -7.57 2.57 -13.45
C GLY A 186 -7.29 1.49 -14.48
N PHE A 187 -6.05 1.44 -14.94
CA PHE A 187 -5.55 0.49 -15.91
C PHE A 187 -4.35 -0.23 -15.32
N VAL A 188 -4.25 -1.54 -15.53
CA VAL A 188 -3.19 -2.36 -14.97
C VAL A 188 -2.75 -3.40 -16.00
N ARG A 189 -1.46 -3.73 -16.04
CA ARG A 189 -0.97 -4.88 -16.81
C ARG A 189 -1.58 -6.17 -16.23
N ALA A 190 -2.11 -7.03 -17.08
CA ALA A 190 -2.82 -8.25 -16.68
C ALA A 190 -1.98 -9.18 -15.79
N SER A 191 -0.66 -9.20 -15.98
CA SER A 191 0.24 -9.96 -15.10
C SER A 191 0.29 -9.44 -13.66
N TYR A 192 -0.23 -8.25 -13.36
CA TYR A 192 -0.29 -7.65 -12.01
C TYR A 192 -1.69 -7.67 -11.38
N TRP A 193 -2.67 -8.28 -12.05
CA TRP A 193 -4.06 -8.27 -11.58
C TRP A 193 -4.69 -9.67 -11.65
N ASP A 194 -5.14 -10.17 -10.51
CA ASP A 194 -5.82 -11.47 -10.39
C ASP A 194 -7.36 -11.36 -10.39
N GLY A 195 -7.90 -10.15 -10.61
CA GLY A 195 -9.32 -9.84 -10.47
C GLY A 195 -9.67 -9.20 -9.12
N ARG A 196 -8.79 -9.30 -8.13
CA ARG A 196 -9.01 -8.86 -6.76
C ARG A 196 -7.85 -8.03 -6.19
N ASN A 197 -6.62 -8.44 -6.43
CA ASN A 197 -5.40 -7.93 -5.81
C ASN A 197 -4.45 -7.37 -6.88
N PHE A 198 -3.67 -6.37 -6.47
CA PHE A 198 -2.64 -5.74 -7.29
C PHE A 198 -1.25 -6.19 -6.83
N ALA A 199 -0.71 -7.18 -7.54
CA ALA A 199 0.60 -7.76 -7.28
C ALA A 199 1.11 -8.48 -8.54
N GLY A 200 2.42 -8.42 -8.81
CA GLY A 200 3.03 -9.20 -9.89
C GLY A 200 2.81 -10.69 -9.67
N ARG A 201 2.51 -11.45 -10.72
CA ARG A 201 2.08 -12.86 -10.60
C ARG A 201 3.13 -13.84 -11.09
N GLY A 202 4.02 -13.43 -11.98
CA GLY A 202 5.12 -14.24 -12.48
C GLY A 202 6.45 -13.87 -11.83
N GLU A 203 7.39 -14.82 -11.81
CA GLU A 203 8.78 -14.55 -11.41
C GLU A 203 9.47 -13.53 -12.33
N ALA A 204 8.98 -13.39 -13.57
CA ALA A 204 9.45 -12.40 -14.54
C ALA A 204 8.84 -11.00 -14.34
N ASP A 205 7.81 -10.86 -13.50
CA ASP A 205 7.18 -9.56 -13.23
C ASP A 205 8.04 -8.78 -12.22
N ALA A 206 8.62 -7.68 -12.66
CA ALA A 206 9.40 -6.79 -11.79
C ALA A 206 8.50 -6.18 -10.67
N PRO A 207 8.84 -6.34 -9.38
CA PRO A 207 8.00 -5.82 -8.31
C PRO A 207 7.89 -4.30 -8.37
N TYR A 208 6.70 -3.76 -8.07
CA TYR A 208 6.54 -2.32 -7.93
C TYR A 208 7.21 -1.80 -6.66
N LEU A 209 7.53 -0.51 -6.67
CA LEU A 209 8.38 0.09 -5.65
C LEU A 209 7.57 0.81 -4.58
N SER A 210 8.06 0.81 -3.35
CA SER A 210 7.64 1.69 -2.26
C SER A 210 8.82 2.52 -1.77
N PHE A 211 8.58 3.73 -1.29
CA PHE A 211 9.64 4.69 -0.95
C PHE A 211 10.01 4.63 0.53
N LEU A 212 11.29 4.43 0.83
CA LEU A 212 11.82 4.37 2.21
C LEU A 212 12.45 5.69 2.68
N GLY A 213 12.53 6.70 1.82
CA GLY A 213 13.27 7.94 2.07
C GLY A 213 14.68 7.93 1.49
N THR A 214 15.30 9.11 1.36
CA THR A 214 16.71 9.28 0.96
C THR A 214 17.08 8.53 -0.33
N LYS A 215 16.20 8.57 -1.35
CA LYS A 215 16.39 7.87 -2.63
C LYS A 215 16.53 6.34 -2.50
N ARG A 216 16.00 5.75 -1.42
CA ARG A 216 15.93 4.30 -1.21
C ARG A 216 14.52 3.79 -1.43
N PHE A 217 14.44 2.61 -2.04
CA PHE A 217 13.18 1.96 -2.38
C PHE A 217 13.13 0.55 -1.79
N ALA A 218 11.92 0.09 -1.49
CA ALA A 218 11.59 -1.30 -1.23
C ALA A 218 10.82 -1.85 -2.42
N SER A 219 10.99 -3.14 -2.70
CA SER A 219 10.19 -3.86 -3.68
C SER A 219 9.01 -4.55 -3.00
N VAL A 220 7.83 -4.45 -3.61
CA VAL A 220 6.63 -5.14 -3.12
C VAL A 220 6.48 -6.46 -3.87
N ASN A 221 6.77 -7.55 -3.16
CA ASN A 221 6.61 -8.91 -3.66
C ASN A 221 5.45 -9.59 -2.91
N PRO A 222 4.49 -10.21 -3.61
CA PRO A 222 3.52 -11.05 -2.94
C PRO A 222 4.23 -12.25 -2.32
N LEU A 223 3.75 -12.69 -1.15
CA LEU A 223 4.20 -13.96 -0.59
C LEU A 223 3.71 -15.10 -1.50
N PRO A 224 4.53 -16.14 -1.70
CA PRO A 224 4.09 -17.33 -2.42
C PRO A 224 2.83 -17.89 -1.78
N ALA A 225 1.84 -18.26 -2.59
CA ALA A 225 0.61 -18.87 -2.05
C ALA A 225 0.88 -20.14 -1.23
N ALA A 226 1.97 -20.86 -1.55
CA ALA A 226 2.43 -22.04 -0.83
C ALA A 226 3.02 -21.73 0.57
N ASP A 227 3.54 -20.53 0.79
CA ASP A 227 4.13 -20.14 2.08
C ASP A 227 3.07 -19.72 3.11
N LEU A 228 1.81 -19.63 2.68
CA LEU A 228 0.64 -19.55 3.57
C LEU A 228 0.21 -20.91 4.11
N HIS A 229 1.08 -21.93 4.09
CA HIS A 229 0.97 -23.02 5.03
C HIS A 229 0.92 -22.43 6.44
N LEU A 230 -0.31 -22.23 6.93
CA LEU A 230 -0.62 -21.79 8.27
C LEU A 230 0.28 -22.59 9.19
N GLN A 231 1.30 -21.96 9.75
CA GLN A 231 2.06 -22.59 10.81
C GLN A 231 1.03 -23.04 11.84
N PRO A 232 1.07 -24.31 12.32
CA PRO A 232 0.09 -24.80 13.26
C PRO A 232 -0.02 -23.80 14.40
N LEU A 233 -1.24 -23.33 14.61
CA LEU A 233 -1.54 -22.30 15.59
C LEU A 233 -1.17 -22.87 16.97
N ARG A 234 -0.03 -22.45 17.52
CA ARG A 234 0.37 -22.81 18.88
C ARG A 234 -0.44 -21.95 19.84
N ILE A 235 -1.44 -22.56 20.44
CA ILE A 235 -2.23 -21.95 21.51
C ILE A 235 -1.45 -22.17 22.81
N MET A 236 -0.87 -21.10 23.36
CA MET A 236 -0.32 -21.15 24.71
C MET A 236 -1.44 -20.83 25.70
N LEU A 237 -1.84 -21.83 26.49
CA LEU A 237 -2.72 -21.63 27.64
C LEU A 237 -1.85 -21.25 28.83
N VAL A 238 -2.00 -20.01 29.31
CA VAL A 238 -1.30 -19.55 30.51
C VAL A 238 -2.27 -19.62 31.69
N GLN A 239 -1.99 -20.51 32.64
CA GLN A 239 -2.73 -20.58 33.90
C GLN A 239 -2.18 -19.53 34.86
N LEU A 240 -3.04 -18.61 35.32
CA LEU A 240 -2.67 -17.59 36.30
C LEU A 240 -2.62 -18.18 37.72
N PRO A 241 -1.77 -17.64 38.62
CA PRO A 241 -1.42 -18.32 39.84
C PRO A 241 -2.45 -18.06 40.95
N ASP A 242 -2.99 -19.14 41.49
CA ASP A 242 -3.21 -19.36 42.93
C ASP A 242 -3.01 -20.85 43.28
N GLY A 243 -1.89 -21.43 42.81
CA GLY A 243 -1.45 -22.78 43.19
C GLY A 243 -0.93 -23.66 42.04
N PHE A 244 0.39 -23.65 41.81
CA PHE A 244 1.25 -24.65 41.14
C PHE A 244 0.65 -25.60 40.04
N LYS A 245 1.01 -25.39 38.75
CA LYS A 245 2.04 -26.14 37.97
C LYS A 245 1.99 -25.88 36.45
N ARG A 246 3.17 -25.90 35.82
CA ARG A 246 3.53 -26.00 34.38
C ARG A 246 2.43 -25.66 33.34
N GLY A 247 2.64 -24.58 32.60
CA GLY A 247 1.92 -24.34 31.35
C GLY A 247 2.17 -25.48 30.35
N VAL A 248 1.10 -26.09 29.85
CA VAL A 248 1.16 -27.12 28.81
C VAL A 248 0.97 -26.42 27.47
N VAL A 249 1.97 -26.52 26.60
CA VAL A 249 1.84 -26.08 25.21
C VAL A 249 1.14 -27.19 24.44
N HIS A 250 -0.05 -26.93 23.93
CA HIS A 250 -0.73 -27.83 23.01
C HIS A 250 -0.49 -27.36 21.57
N GLU A 251 0.10 -28.23 20.76
CA GLU A 251 0.12 -28.03 19.31
C GLU A 251 -1.17 -28.61 18.72
N LEU A 252 -1.96 -27.79 18.06
CA LEU A 252 -3.09 -28.28 17.29
C LEU A 252 -2.61 -28.69 15.89
N PRO A 253 -3.00 -29.89 15.40
CA PRO A 253 -2.79 -30.25 14.02
C PRO A 253 -3.46 -29.23 13.08
N LEU A 254 -2.82 -29.02 11.94
CA LEU A 254 -3.38 -28.26 10.81
C LEU A 254 -4.79 -28.78 10.48
N GLY A 255 -5.80 -27.90 10.57
CA GLY A 255 -7.19 -28.22 10.22
C GLY A 255 -8.15 -28.47 11.40
N CYS A 256 -7.68 -28.47 12.65
CA CYS A 256 -8.58 -28.54 13.82
C CYS A 256 -9.30 -27.19 14.04
N SER A 257 -10.64 -27.21 14.09
CA SER A 257 -11.41 -26.03 14.52
C SER A 257 -11.31 -25.84 16.03
N VAL A 258 -11.29 -24.60 16.51
CA VAL A 258 -11.29 -24.27 17.96
C VAL A 258 -12.45 -24.95 18.70
N ALA A 259 -13.58 -25.17 18.02
CA ALA A 259 -14.76 -25.83 18.57
C ALA A 259 -14.56 -27.33 18.92
N GLN A 260 -13.44 -27.94 18.51
CA GLN A 260 -13.14 -29.36 18.78
C GLN A 260 -12.24 -29.59 20.00
N LEU A 261 -11.75 -28.53 20.65
CA LEU A 261 -11.00 -28.64 21.90
C LEU A 261 -11.93 -29.05 23.05
N ARG A 262 -12.00 -30.36 23.34
CA ARG A 262 -12.59 -30.88 24.57
C ARG A 262 -11.51 -30.97 25.65
N PHE A 263 -11.58 -30.13 26.66
CA PHE A 263 -10.74 -30.25 27.85
C PHE A 263 -11.29 -31.35 28.76
N ALA A 264 -10.58 -32.47 28.87
CA ALA A 264 -10.83 -33.45 29.92
C ALA A 264 -10.12 -32.96 31.18
N LEU A 265 -10.88 -32.53 32.19
CA LEU A 265 -10.32 -32.25 33.52
C LEU A 265 -9.85 -33.58 34.14
N PRO A 266 -8.71 -33.61 34.86
CA PRO A 266 -8.29 -34.80 35.59
C PRO A 266 -9.33 -35.10 36.69
N SER A 267 -10.06 -36.20 36.55
CA SER A 267 -11.01 -36.68 37.55
C SER A 267 -10.26 -37.42 38.66
N ASP A 268 -9.63 -36.69 39.58
CA ASP A 268 -9.18 -37.25 40.86
C ASP A 268 -10.29 -37.09 41.91
N SER A 269 -11.31 -37.94 41.85
CA SER A 269 -12.20 -38.18 42.99
C SER A 269 -12.88 -39.53 42.87
N ARG A 270 -12.83 -40.29 43.97
CA ARG A 270 -13.38 -41.63 44.22
C ARG A 270 -14.83 -41.81 43.73
N PRO A 271 -15.27 -43.05 43.45
CA PRO A 271 -16.61 -43.30 42.94
C PRO A 271 -17.68 -42.96 43.98
N HIS A 272 -18.54 -41.98 43.69
CA HIS A 272 -19.85 -41.84 44.29
C HIS A 272 -20.90 -42.60 43.44
N PRO A 273 -22.01 -43.06 44.05
CA PRO A 273 -22.96 -43.96 43.39
C PRO A 273 -23.67 -43.26 42.22
N ARG A 274 -23.96 -44.07 41.19
CA ARG A 274 -24.69 -43.70 39.98
C ARG A 274 -25.95 -42.90 40.30
N VAL A 275 -25.99 -41.66 39.82
CA VAL A 275 -27.23 -40.94 39.52
C VAL A 275 -27.31 -40.86 38.00
N GLU A 276 -28.41 -41.35 37.42
CA GLU A 276 -28.65 -41.29 35.99
C GLU A 276 -28.78 -39.83 35.51
N PRO A 277 -28.20 -39.46 34.36
CA PRO A 277 -28.33 -38.11 33.84
C PRO A 277 -29.69 -37.92 33.16
N SER A 278 -30.50 -37.03 33.74
CA SER A 278 -31.59 -36.35 33.04
C SER A 278 -31.00 -35.50 31.90
N ALA A 279 -31.68 -35.54 30.76
CA ALA A 279 -31.29 -34.88 29.53
C ALA A 279 -31.32 -33.35 29.65
N ALA A 280 -30.47 -32.72 28.82
CA ALA A 280 -30.43 -31.31 28.43
C ALA A 280 -29.67 -30.35 29.35
N HIS A 281 -28.38 -30.15 29.10
CA HIS A 281 -27.70 -28.86 29.32
C HIS A 281 -26.78 -28.56 28.12
N ARG A 282 -27.21 -27.63 27.24
CA ARG A 282 -26.34 -27.00 26.24
C ARG A 282 -25.80 -25.71 26.85
N GLY A 283 -24.50 -25.65 27.15
CA GLY A 283 -23.85 -24.41 27.59
C GLY A 283 -23.90 -23.34 26.49
N ARG A 284 -24.10 -22.08 26.89
CA ARG A 284 -24.00 -20.91 26.01
C ARG A 284 -22.59 -20.34 26.07
N TRP A 285 -22.00 -20.13 24.91
CA TRP A 285 -20.74 -19.40 24.74
C TRP A 285 -21.04 -17.91 24.63
N ARG A 286 -20.24 -17.06 25.27
CA ARG A 286 -20.22 -15.61 25.02
C ARG A 286 -18.81 -15.22 24.59
N GLU A 287 -18.72 -14.63 23.40
CA GLU A 287 -17.49 -14.00 22.92
C GLU A 287 -17.46 -12.57 23.43
N ASN A 288 -16.45 -12.23 24.24
CA ASN A 288 -16.16 -10.86 24.62
C ASN A 288 -14.82 -10.47 23.97
N HIS A 289 -14.83 -9.43 23.13
CA HIS A 289 -13.62 -8.89 22.53
C HIS A 289 -13.14 -7.67 23.31
N THR A 290 -11.93 -7.73 23.87
CA THR A 290 -11.23 -6.57 24.40
C THR A 290 -10.03 -6.23 23.50
N SER A 291 -10.05 -5.02 22.95
CA SER A 291 -8.98 -4.47 22.12
C SER A 291 -7.91 -3.83 23.02
N LEU A 292 -6.69 -4.36 22.98
CA LEU A 292 -5.50 -3.70 23.53
C LEU A 292 -4.47 -3.50 22.40
N ASP A 293 -3.96 -2.28 22.30
CA ASP A 293 -3.11 -1.82 21.21
C ASP A 293 -1.62 -2.15 21.46
N ARG A 294 -0.90 -2.38 20.33
CA ARG A 294 0.56 -2.37 20.12
C ARG A 294 1.46 -3.60 20.34
N THR A 295 0.92 -4.79 20.49
CA THR A 295 1.68 -6.02 20.16
C THR A 295 0.72 -7.02 19.52
N ASN A 296 1.15 -7.74 18.47
CA ASN A 296 0.37 -8.73 17.73
C ASN A 296 0.00 -9.96 18.59
N VAL A 297 -0.76 -9.76 19.65
CA VAL A 297 -1.28 -10.79 20.55
C VAL A 297 -2.78 -10.61 20.59
N LEU A 298 -3.49 -11.45 19.84
CA LEU A 298 -4.92 -11.61 20.05
C LEU A 298 -5.10 -12.41 21.33
N ALA A 299 -5.47 -11.73 22.42
CA ALA A 299 -5.89 -12.40 23.64
C ALA A 299 -7.37 -12.76 23.51
N VAL A 300 -7.68 -14.04 23.29
CA VAL A 300 -9.07 -14.53 23.41
C VAL A 300 -9.25 -14.92 24.88
N VAL A 301 -10.02 -14.14 25.61
CA VAL A 301 -10.43 -14.48 26.97
C VAL A 301 -11.72 -15.27 26.87
N LEU A 302 -11.66 -16.55 27.19
CA LEU A 302 -12.85 -17.38 27.34
C LEU A 302 -13.26 -17.33 28.81
N ASP A 303 -14.31 -16.56 29.11
CA ASP A 303 -14.91 -16.57 30.44
C ASP A 303 -15.80 -17.80 30.60
N PHE A 304 -15.48 -18.62 31.59
CA PHE A 304 -16.31 -19.75 31.99
C PHE A 304 -17.23 -19.30 33.12
N ASP A 305 -18.53 -19.24 32.86
CA ASP A 305 -19.51 -18.93 33.90
C ASP A 305 -19.70 -20.15 34.81
N ALA A 306 -19.01 -20.14 35.95
CA ALA A 306 -19.05 -21.22 36.94
C ALA A 306 -20.33 -21.20 37.81
N SER A 307 -21.29 -20.30 37.56
CA SER A 307 -22.52 -20.19 38.36
C SER A 307 -23.46 -21.41 38.28
N LEU A 308 -23.17 -22.37 37.38
CA LEU A 308 -23.94 -23.62 37.22
C LEU A 308 -23.36 -24.84 37.94
N MET A 309 -22.25 -24.74 38.69
CA MET A 309 -21.69 -25.85 39.47
C MET A 309 -21.51 -25.46 40.95
N SER A 310 -22.05 -26.28 41.85
CA SER A 310 -22.23 -25.92 43.26
C SER A 310 -20.93 -25.74 44.04
N ARG A 311 -20.87 -24.66 44.82
CA ARG A 311 -20.11 -24.44 46.08
C ARG A 311 -18.63 -24.86 46.11
N SER A 312 -17.85 -24.33 45.15
CA SER A 312 -16.54 -23.72 45.42
C SER A 312 -16.13 -22.94 44.16
N ALA A 313 -16.44 -21.64 44.13
CA ALA A 313 -16.23 -20.82 42.93
C ALA A 313 -14.77 -20.33 42.87
N HIS A 314 -13.98 -20.94 41.98
CA HIS A 314 -12.80 -20.31 41.40
C HIS A 314 -13.13 -19.99 39.94
N SER A 315 -13.08 -18.71 39.58
CA SER A 315 -13.17 -18.28 38.17
C SER A 315 -11.92 -18.77 37.45
N LEU A 316 -12.09 -19.51 36.36
CA LEU A 316 -10.99 -20.04 35.57
C LEU A 316 -10.85 -19.16 34.32
N THR A 317 -9.99 -18.15 34.39
CA THR A 317 -9.68 -17.29 33.25
C THR A 317 -8.60 -17.96 32.41
N ALA A 318 -8.95 -18.40 31.20
CA ALA A 318 -7.96 -18.86 30.22
C ALA A 318 -7.53 -17.68 29.33
N VAL A 319 -6.25 -17.33 29.38
CA VAL A 319 -5.64 -16.36 28.46
C VAL A 319 -4.99 -17.16 27.33
N VAL A 320 -5.55 -17.06 26.12
CA VAL A 320 -4.93 -17.59 24.90
C VAL A 320 -4.03 -16.51 24.31
N ALA A 321 -2.72 -16.71 24.33
CA ALA A 321 -1.77 -15.85 23.63
C ALA A 321 -1.38 -16.48 22.29
N LEU A 322 -1.63 -15.77 21.18
CA LEU A 322 -1.12 -16.14 19.86
C LEU A 322 0.26 -15.51 19.67
N ILE A 323 1.30 -16.33 19.52
CA ILE A 323 2.68 -15.86 19.30
C ILE A 323 3.15 -16.32 17.92
N PRO A 324 3.31 -15.41 16.93
CA PRO A 324 3.95 -15.77 15.68
C PRO A 324 5.44 -16.06 15.93
N LEU A 325 5.90 -17.26 15.54
CA LEU A 325 7.32 -17.60 15.56
C LEU A 325 7.97 -17.10 14.27
N ALA A 326 9.07 -16.38 14.40
CA ALA A 326 9.95 -16.09 13.27
C ALA A 326 10.65 -17.39 12.83
N SER A 327 10.62 -17.68 11.53
CA SER A 327 11.35 -18.81 10.94
C SER A 327 12.83 -18.70 11.30
N PRO A 328 13.51 -19.78 11.75
CA PRO A 328 14.95 -19.76 11.88
C PRO A 328 15.56 -19.52 10.50
N SER A 329 16.21 -18.36 10.32
CA SER A 329 16.95 -18.01 9.11
C SER A 329 18.06 -19.05 8.89
N THR A 330 17.87 -19.93 7.93
CA THR A 330 18.90 -20.85 7.42
C THR A 330 19.76 -20.14 6.37
N SER A 331 20.41 -19.05 6.75
CA SER A 331 21.48 -18.46 5.94
C SER A 331 22.83 -18.69 6.62
N PRO A 332 23.78 -19.41 5.99
CA PRO A 332 25.12 -19.54 6.54
C PRO A 332 25.85 -18.19 6.45
N PRO A 333 26.73 -17.85 7.42
CA PRO A 333 27.47 -16.59 7.38
C PRO A 333 28.41 -16.58 6.17
N SER A 334 28.18 -15.64 5.25
CA SER A 334 29.05 -15.41 4.09
C SER A 334 30.45 -15.00 4.58
N ALA A 335 31.46 -15.80 4.23
CA ALA A 335 32.85 -15.52 4.52
C ALA A 335 33.27 -14.17 3.91
N ARG A 336 33.67 -13.22 4.77
CA ARG A 336 34.34 -11.97 4.38
C ARG A 336 35.65 -12.30 3.65
N ARG A 337 35.67 -12.19 2.33
CA ARG A 337 36.92 -12.00 1.57
C ARG A 337 37.33 -10.53 1.68
N LYS A 338 38.42 -10.28 2.40
CA LYS A 338 39.24 -9.07 2.26
C LYS A 338 39.97 -9.18 0.92
N SER A 339 39.64 -8.34 -0.05
CA SER A 339 40.50 -8.14 -1.24
C SER A 339 41.16 -6.77 -1.14
N CYS A 340 42.48 -6.81 -1.07
CA CYS A 340 43.38 -5.68 -1.03
C CYS A 340 43.31 -4.85 -2.32
N THR A 341 43.36 -3.54 -2.16
CA THR A 341 43.75 -2.56 -3.18
C THR A 341 45.23 -2.72 -3.56
N PRO A 342 45.58 -2.54 -4.84
CA PRO A 342 46.88 -2.00 -5.22
C PRO A 342 46.74 -0.66 -5.99
N PRO A 343 47.86 0.07 -6.19
CA PRO A 343 47.87 1.52 -6.18
C PRO A 343 47.73 2.17 -7.56
N SER A 344 47.34 3.44 -7.47
CA SER A 344 47.52 4.51 -8.46
C SER A 344 48.80 4.38 -9.28
N GLN A 345 48.66 4.33 -10.61
CA GLN A 345 49.72 4.72 -11.53
C GLN A 345 49.35 6.03 -12.20
N ARG A 346 50.11 7.07 -11.85
CA ARG A 346 50.30 8.29 -12.63
C ARG A 346 50.90 7.91 -13.98
N THR A 347 50.35 8.44 -15.06
CA THR A 347 51.09 8.62 -16.32
C THR A 347 51.09 10.10 -16.67
N THR A 348 52.29 10.65 -16.62
CA THR A 348 52.73 11.92 -17.17
C THR A 348 52.90 11.81 -18.70
N THR A 349 52.36 12.79 -19.42
CA THR A 349 52.84 13.42 -20.67
C THR A 349 53.23 12.55 -21.88
N ALA A 350 52.54 12.80 -23.01
CA ALA A 350 53.10 13.50 -24.17
C ALA A 350 52.00 14.36 -24.80
#